data_AF-A0A317H7X7-F1
#
_entry.id   AF-A0A317H7X7-F1
#
_cell.length_a   1.000
_cell.length_b   1.000
_cell.length_c   1.000
_cell.angle_alpha   90.00
_cell.angle_beta   90.00
_cell.angle_gamma   90.00
#
_symmetry.space_group_name_H-M   'P 1'
#
loop_
_entity.id
_entity.type
_entity.pdbx_description
1 polymer ?
#
loop_
_entity_poly.entity_id
_entity_poly.type
_entity_poly.pdbx_seq_one_letter_code
_entity_poly.pdbx_strand_id
1 'polypeptide(L)'
;MSELPVDAKERKAIPLASGVLDYFTAALIEIAKVSKAGNDQHNPGQPLHWARGKSTDHSDTMLRHFVERGTVDTDGIRHSAKMAWRALALLQEELEAAGAPVSRGSRVTTTGEKKSA
;
A
#
# COMPACT_ATOMS: atom_id res chain seq x y z
N MET A 1 15.95 -0.70 -11.05
CA MET A 1 16.05 -2.18 -11.19
C MET A 1 14.69 -2.74 -11.61
N SER A 2 14.65 -3.93 -12.22
CA SER A 2 13.40 -4.60 -12.60
C SER A 2 12.81 -5.34 -11.40
N GLU A 3 11.51 -5.18 -11.14
CA GLU A 3 10.76 -5.91 -10.08
C GLU A 3 10.63 -7.41 -10.37
N LEU A 4 10.66 -7.77 -11.66
CA LEU A 4 10.44 -9.14 -12.13
C LEU A 4 11.76 -9.76 -12.59
N PRO A 5 11.92 -11.09 -12.44
CA PRO A 5 13.07 -11.82 -12.97
C PRO A 5 13.35 -11.53 -14.43
N VAL A 6 14.62 -11.61 -14.82
CA VAL A 6 15.05 -11.45 -16.21
C VAL A 6 14.81 -12.74 -16.99
N ASP A 7 14.95 -13.90 -16.35
CA ASP A 7 14.65 -15.18 -16.97
C ASP A 7 13.17 -15.29 -17.35
N ALA A 8 12.93 -15.77 -18.57
CA ALA A 8 11.59 -15.80 -19.15
C ALA A 8 10.70 -16.87 -18.49
N LYS A 9 11.27 -18.00 -18.05
CA LYS A 9 10.53 -19.07 -17.39
C LYS A 9 10.12 -18.65 -15.99
N GLU A 10 11.04 -18.08 -15.22
CA GLU A 10 10.78 -17.52 -13.90
C GLU A 10 9.72 -16.41 -13.96
N ARG A 11 9.84 -15.48 -14.92
CA ARG A 11 8.86 -14.41 -15.10
C ARG A 11 7.46 -14.93 -15.40
N LYS A 12 7.33 -15.95 -16.27
CA LYS A 12 6.02 -16.56 -16.61
C LYS A 12 5.40 -17.31 -15.42
N ALA A 13 6.20 -17.74 -14.45
CA ALA A 13 5.73 -18.42 -13.25
C ALA A 13 5.08 -17.47 -12.22
N ILE A 14 5.04 -16.15 -12.49
CA ILE A 14 4.44 -15.13 -11.62
C ILE A 14 3.14 -14.59 -12.27
N PRO A 15 1.98 -15.24 -12.06
CA PRO A 15 0.73 -14.88 -12.73
C PRO A 15 0.04 -13.67 -12.06
N LEU A 16 0.59 -12.46 -12.24
CA LEU A 16 0.05 -11.25 -11.60
C LEU A 16 -1.42 -10.97 -11.96
N ALA A 17 -1.81 -11.14 -13.23
CA ALA A 17 -3.18 -10.91 -13.67
C ALA A 17 -4.11 -12.04 -13.17
N SER A 18 -3.88 -13.26 -13.64
CA SER A 18 -4.77 -14.40 -13.37
C SER A 18 -4.74 -14.91 -11.92
N GLY A 19 -3.69 -14.59 -11.15
CA GLY A 19 -3.55 -15.02 -9.75
C GLY A 19 -3.91 -13.95 -8.71
N VAL A 20 -4.06 -12.68 -9.11
CA VAL A 20 -4.36 -11.57 -8.18
C VAL A 20 -5.46 -10.67 -8.73
N LEU A 21 -5.24 -10.06 -9.89
CA LEU A 21 -6.21 -9.10 -10.44
C LEU A 21 -7.54 -9.76 -10.79
N ASP A 22 -7.52 -10.91 -11.46
CA ASP A 22 -8.73 -11.63 -11.88
C ASP A 22 -9.46 -12.29 -10.69
N TYR A 23 -8.74 -12.64 -9.62
CA TYR A 23 -9.34 -13.24 -8.42
C TYR A 23 -9.97 -12.20 -7.49
N PHE A 24 -9.31 -11.06 -7.33
CA PHE A 24 -9.62 -10.11 -6.25
C PHE A 24 -9.97 -8.72 -6.76
N THR A 25 -10.43 -8.56 -8.01
CA THR A 25 -10.68 -7.26 -8.64
C THR A 25 -11.49 -6.32 -7.73
N ALA A 26 -12.62 -6.79 -7.19
CA ALA A 26 -13.47 -5.97 -6.32
C ALA A 26 -12.78 -5.56 -5.01
N ALA A 27 -12.02 -6.46 -4.40
CA ALA A 27 -11.26 -6.16 -3.19
C ALA A 27 -10.14 -5.15 -3.47
N LEU A 28 -9.43 -5.29 -4.60
CA LEU A 28 -8.38 -4.36 -5.01
C LEU A 28 -8.93 -2.95 -5.30
N ILE A 29 -10.14 -2.84 -5.86
CA ILE A 29 -10.83 -1.55 -6.01
C ILE A 29 -11.07 -0.91 -4.65
N GLU A 30 -11.57 -1.65 -3.66
CA GLU A 30 -11.78 -1.13 -2.31
C GLU A 30 -10.47 -0.73 -1.62
N ILE A 31 -9.40 -1.53 -1.78
CA ILE A 31 -8.06 -1.19 -1.28
C ILE A 31 -7.52 0.09 -1.94
N ALA A 32 -7.74 0.27 -3.25
CA ALA A 32 -7.32 1.49 -3.95
C ALA A 32 -8.06 2.74 -3.43
N LYS A 33 -9.33 2.61 -3.03
CA LYS A 33 -10.07 3.71 -2.37
C LYS A 33 -9.44 4.12 -1.04
N VAL A 34 -8.90 3.17 -0.26
CA VAL A 34 -8.13 3.47 0.98
C VAL A 34 -6.96 4.41 0.66
N SER A 35 -6.18 4.10 -0.38
CA SER A 35 -5.07 4.95 -0.82
C SER A 35 -5.54 6.35 -1.20
N LYS A 36 -6.65 6.46 -1.96
CA LYS A 36 -7.19 7.75 -2.38
C LYS A 36 -7.66 8.58 -1.20
N ALA A 37 -8.46 8.01 -0.30
CA ALA A 37 -8.99 8.71 0.87
C ALA A 37 -7.87 9.16 1.81
N GLY A 38 -6.89 8.28 2.09
CA GLY A 38 -5.72 8.65 2.90
C GLY A 38 -4.90 9.78 2.26
N ASN A 39 -4.74 9.77 0.93
CA ASN A 39 -4.04 10.85 0.23
C ASN A 39 -4.84 12.16 0.26
N ASP A 40 -6.16 12.13 0.10
CA ASP A 40 -6.99 13.34 0.19
C ASP A 40 -6.96 13.95 1.59
N GLN A 41 -6.98 13.10 2.63
CA GLN A 41 -6.91 13.52 4.02
C GLN A 41 -5.54 14.13 4.37
N HIS A 42 -4.46 13.48 3.97
CA HIS A 42 -3.11 13.83 4.43
C HIS A 42 -2.31 14.70 3.45
N ASN A 43 -2.63 14.65 2.16
CA ASN A 43 -1.92 15.33 1.08
C ASN A 43 -2.90 16.02 0.10
N PRO A 44 -3.81 16.88 0.59
CA PRO A 44 -4.85 17.48 -0.24
C PRO A 44 -4.26 18.26 -1.43
N GLY A 45 -4.83 18.05 -2.62
CA GLY A 45 -4.41 18.69 -3.86
C GLY A 45 -3.13 18.11 -4.50
N GLN A 46 -2.49 17.11 -3.89
CA GLN A 46 -1.31 16.47 -4.48
C GLN A 46 -1.68 15.19 -5.26
N PRO A 47 -0.87 14.81 -6.27
CA PRO A 47 -0.97 13.49 -6.90
C PRO A 47 -0.89 12.35 -5.86
N LEU A 48 -1.58 11.25 -6.13
CA LEU A 48 -1.63 10.07 -5.26
C LEU A 48 -0.21 9.54 -4.96
N HIS A 49 0.14 9.45 -3.68
CA HIS A 49 1.39 8.82 -3.24
C HIS A 49 1.28 8.30 -1.81
N TRP A 50 2.09 7.30 -1.48
CA TRP A 50 2.25 6.84 -0.11
C TRP A 50 3.32 7.68 0.60
N ALA A 51 2.87 8.57 1.49
CA ALA A 51 3.72 9.35 2.38
C ALA A 51 4.08 8.51 3.63
N ARG A 52 5.16 7.71 3.57
CA ARG A 52 5.49 6.72 4.62
C ARG A 52 5.66 7.32 6.01
N GLY A 53 6.22 8.54 6.10
CA GLY A 53 6.38 9.24 7.38
C GLY A 53 5.07 9.60 8.11
N LYS A 54 3.90 9.40 7.50
CA LYS A 54 2.59 9.65 8.11
C LYS A 54 1.84 8.38 8.53
N SER A 55 2.40 7.20 8.24
CA SER A 55 1.68 5.93 8.38
C SER A 55 2.68 4.82 8.70
N THR A 56 2.97 4.63 9.99
CA THR A 56 4.02 3.70 10.48
C THR A 56 3.48 2.59 11.39
N ASP A 57 2.31 2.77 12.00
CA ASP A 57 1.68 1.77 12.89
C ASP A 57 0.88 0.73 12.09
N HIS A 58 1.56 -0.05 11.24
CA HIS A 58 0.89 -1.00 10.35
C HIS A 58 0.22 -2.16 11.09
N SER A 59 0.95 -2.82 12.00
CA SER A 59 0.50 -4.02 12.69
C SER A 59 -0.71 -3.77 13.59
N ASP A 60 -0.67 -2.74 14.46
CA ASP A 60 -1.81 -2.51 15.35
C ASP A 60 -3.00 -1.94 14.58
N THR A 61 -2.77 -1.03 13.63
CA THR A 61 -3.88 -0.50 12.81
C THR A 61 -4.56 -1.61 12.00
N MET A 62 -3.79 -2.57 11.48
CA MET A 62 -4.33 -3.76 10.82
C MET A 62 -5.24 -4.54 11.77
N LEU A 63 -4.80 -4.80 13.01
CA LEU A 63 -5.57 -5.59 13.97
C LEU A 63 -6.82 -4.86 14.47
N ARG A 64 -6.77 -3.53 14.66
CA ARG A 64 -7.97 -2.73 14.98
C ARG A 64 -9.03 -2.89 13.89
N HIS A 65 -8.64 -2.79 12.62
CA HIS A 65 -9.56 -3.04 11.50
C HIS A 65 -9.96 -4.51 11.33
N PHE A 66 -9.13 -5.46 11.72
CA PHE A 66 -9.49 -6.88 11.72
C PHE A 66 -10.60 -7.18 12.73
N VAL A 67 -10.55 -6.58 13.92
CA VAL A 67 -11.58 -6.75 14.95
C VAL A 67 -12.94 -6.26 14.43
N GLU A 68 -12.96 -5.19 13.63
CA GLU A 68 -14.18 -4.60 13.04
C GLU A 68 -14.46 -5.10 11.61
N ARG A 69 -13.83 -6.18 11.15
CA ARG A 69 -14.04 -6.72 9.80
C ARG A 69 -15.52 -7.04 9.54
N GLY A 70 -15.96 -6.83 8.30
CA GLY A 70 -17.35 -7.03 7.88
C GLY A 70 -18.22 -5.77 7.96
N THR A 71 -17.78 -4.73 8.68
CA THR A 71 -18.48 -3.43 8.76
C THR A 71 -17.76 -2.35 7.95
N VAL A 72 -18.30 -1.13 8.00
CA VAL A 72 -17.80 0.08 7.34
C VAL A 72 -17.39 1.08 8.42
N ASP A 73 -16.22 1.68 8.26
CA ASP A 73 -15.67 2.68 9.17
C ASP A 73 -16.37 4.04 8.97
N THR A 74 -16.10 4.99 9.86
CA THR A 74 -16.65 6.34 9.89
C THR A 74 -16.37 7.19 8.64
N ASP A 75 -15.34 6.84 7.86
CA ASP A 75 -15.01 7.48 6.57
C ASP A 75 -15.68 6.80 5.36
N GLY A 76 -16.60 5.85 5.61
CA GLY A 76 -17.34 5.15 4.57
C GLY A 76 -16.57 4.02 3.89
N ILE A 77 -15.36 3.70 4.37
CA ILE A 77 -14.51 2.63 3.81
C ILE A 77 -14.63 1.36 4.65
N ARG A 78 -14.68 0.20 3.99
CA ARG A 78 -14.72 -1.09 4.68
C ARG A 78 -13.47 -1.29 5.55
N HIS A 79 -13.66 -1.70 6.80
CA HIS A 79 -12.54 -2.06 7.68
C HIS A 79 -11.65 -3.13 7.07
N SER A 80 -12.24 -4.14 6.43
CA SER A 80 -11.48 -5.20 5.76
C SER A 80 -10.59 -4.69 4.61
N ALA A 81 -10.99 -3.62 3.91
CA ALA A 81 -10.15 -3.00 2.88
C ALA A 81 -8.95 -2.26 3.51
N LYS A 82 -9.18 -1.52 4.60
CA LYS A 82 -8.10 -0.86 5.35
C LYS A 82 -7.13 -1.86 5.95
N MET A 83 -7.65 -2.95 6.53
CA MET A 83 -6.85 -4.06 7.02
C MET A 83 -5.95 -4.65 5.92
N ALA A 84 -6.53 -4.97 4.75
CA ALA A 84 -5.76 -5.50 3.63
C ALA A 84 -4.70 -4.51 3.12
N TRP A 85 -5.04 -3.22 3.06
CA TRP A 85 -4.08 -2.16 2.73
C TRP A 85 -2.90 -2.14 3.71
N ARG A 86 -3.18 -2.26 5.02
CA ARG A 86 -2.14 -2.32 6.07
C ARG A 86 -1.25 -3.56 5.92
N ALA A 87 -1.83 -4.72 5.61
CA ALA A 87 -1.08 -5.94 5.35
C ALA A 87 -0.15 -5.81 4.12
N LEU A 88 -0.63 -5.19 3.04
CA LEU A 88 0.19 -4.93 1.86
C LEU A 88 1.34 -3.97 2.16
N ALA A 89 1.08 -2.91 2.94
CA ALA A 89 2.12 -1.96 3.36
C ALA A 89 3.21 -2.65 4.19
N LEU A 90 2.83 -3.49 5.16
CA LEU A 90 3.75 -4.27 5.98
C LEU A 90 4.59 -5.22 5.12
N LEU A 91 3.97 -6.00 4.23
CA LEU A 91 4.68 -6.91 3.34
C LEU A 91 5.64 -6.15 2.40
N GLN A 92 5.23 -4.98 1.89
CA GLN A 92 6.09 -4.16 1.04
C GLN A 92 7.34 -3.69 1.81
N GLU A 93 7.20 -3.26 3.07
CA GLU A 93 8.34 -2.84 3.89
C GLU A 93 9.28 -4.01 4.22
N GLU A 94 8.74 -5.20 4.50
CA GLU A 94 9.53 -6.43 4.68
C GLU A 94 10.32 -6.80 3.42
N LEU A 95 9.67 -6.77 2.26
CA LEU A 95 10.33 -7.07 0.99
C LEU A 95 11.38 -6.02 0.63
N GLU A 96 11.11 -4.74 0.89
CA GLU A 96 12.09 -3.65 0.72
C GLU A 96 13.31 -3.88 1.63
N ALA A 97 13.11 -4.27 2.89
CA ALA A 97 14.19 -4.65 3.80
C ALA A 97 14.97 -5.89 3.32
N ALA A 98 14.32 -6.80 2.60
CA ALA A 98 14.94 -7.97 1.97
C ALA A 98 15.58 -7.67 0.60
N GLY A 99 15.59 -6.41 0.14
CA GLY A 99 16.26 -5.97 -1.08
C GLY A 99 15.35 -5.75 -2.30
N ALA A 100 14.03 -5.87 -2.14
CA ALA A 100 13.10 -5.38 -3.15
C ALA A 100 13.24 -3.84 -3.28
N PRO A 101 13.01 -3.28 -4.47
CA PRO A 101 13.06 -1.83 -4.65
C PRO A 101 11.90 -1.15 -3.94
N VAL A 102 12.14 0.12 -3.60
CA VAL A 102 11.10 1.02 -3.09
C VAL A 102 9.95 1.10 -4.08
N SER A 103 8.72 0.90 -3.56
CA SER A 103 7.51 0.99 -4.39
C SER A 103 7.45 2.33 -5.15
N ARG A 104 7.12 2.29 -6.45
CA ARG A 104 7.12 3.47 -7.33
C ARG A 104 6.19 4.60 -6.84
N GLY A 105 5.12 4.25 -6.12
CA GLY A 105 4.14 5.19 -5.58
C GLY A 105 4.53 5.78 -4.21
N SER A 106 5.67 5.39 -3.65
CA SER A 106 6.12 5.87 -2.35
C SER A 106 6.95 7.15 -2.46
N ARG A 107 6.70 8.10 -1.57
CA ARG A 107 7.61 9.24 -1.35
C ARG A 107 8.29 9.06 0.00
N VAL A 108 9.60 8.82 -0.06
CA VAL A 108 10.45 8.83 1.13
C VAL A 108 10.80 10.30 1.38
N THR A 109 10.37 10.86 2.50
CA THR A 109 10.84 12.19 2.91
C THR A 109 12.33 12.07 3.21
N THR A 110 13.18 12.59 2.34
CA THR A 110 14.61 12.71 2.61
C THR A 110 14.76 13.68 3.78
N THR A 111 15.17 13.19 4.95
CA THR A 111 15.59 14.03 6.07
C THR A 111 16.84 14.80 5.61
N GLY A 112 16.68 16.03 5.11
CA GLY A 112 17.82 16.74 4.53
C GLY A 112 17.63 18.17 4.01
N GLU A 113 16.41 18.65 3.75
CA GLU A 113 16.22 20.08 3.45
C GLU A 113 15.97 20.85 4.73
N LYS A 114 17.06 21.31 5.36
CA LYS A 114 17.00 22.53 6.17
C LYS A 114 16.41 23.61 5.28
N LYS A 115 15.19 24.06 5.60
CA LYS A 115 14.69 25.34 5.09
C LYS A 115 15.68 26.41 5.54
N SER A 116 16.53 26.87 4.63
CA SER A 116 17.24 28.13 4.81
C SER A 116 16.19 29.23 4.90
N ALA A 117 16.07 29.82 6.08
CA ALA A 117 15.49 31.14 6.28
C ALA A 117 16.58 32.19 6.06
#